data_AF-A0A662TX54-F1
#
_entry.id   AF-A0A662TX54-F1
#
_cell.length_a   1.000
_cell.length_b   1.000
_cell.length_c   1.000
_cell.angle_alpha   90.00
_cell.angle_beta   90.00
_cell.angle_gamma   90.00
#
_symmetry.space_group_name_H-M   'P 1'
#
loop_
_entity.id
_entity.type
_entity.pdbx_description
1 polymer ?
#
loop_
_entity_poly.entity_id
_entity_poly.type
_entity_poly.pdbx_seq_one_letter_code
_entity_poly.pdbx_strand_id
1 'polypeptide(L)'
;MDAARDVTRIETRLSRDLGLLEVTMIGVGAMIGAGIFVLTGIAAGLAGPALMLAFALNGVICFLTAMAYAELGSTFPEAGGGYIWVK
;
A
#
# COMPACT_ATOMS: atom_id res chain seq x y z
N MET A 1 -30.00 40.89 13.64
CA MET A 1 -30.09 39.54 14.21
C MET A 1 -29.44 38.58 13.23
N ASP A 2 -28.11 38.42 13.32
CA ASP A 2 -27.32 37.25 12.84
C ASP A 2 -25.81 37.51 13.06
N ALA A 3 -25.46 38.03 14.24
CA ALA A 3 -24.08 38.19 14.70
C ALA A 3 -23.76 37.15 15.78
N ALA A 4 -24.26 35.93 15.63
CA ALA A 4 -24.07 34.85 16.59
C ALA A 4 -24.04 33.50 15.86
N ARG A 5 -22.86 33.16 15.31
CA ARG A 5 -22.30 31.80 15.14
C ARG A 5 -21.06 31.86 14.23
N ASP A 6 -20.07 32.66 14.62
CA ASP A 6 -18.68 32.29 14.31
C ASP A 6 -18.24 31.34 15.44
N VAL A 7 -18.79 30.13 15.40
CA VAL A 7 -18.28 29.04 16.24
C VAL A 7 -16.90 28.76 15.67
N THR A 8 -15.85 29.20 16.37
CA THR A 8 -14.45 28.94 16.02
C THR A 8 -14.33 27.48 15.59
N ARG A 9 -14.32 27.23 14.27
CA ARG A 9 -14.22 25.88 13.72
C ARG A 9 -12.81 25.43 14.03
N ILE A 10 -12.64 24.72 15.15
CA ILE A 10 -11.38 24.06 15.46
C ILE A 10 -11.17 23.02 14.37
N GLU A 11 -10.36 23.36 13.36
CA GLU A 11 -9.93 22.42 12.34
C GLU A 11 -9.00 21.40 12.98
N THR A 12 -9.55 20.23 13.31
CA THR A 12 -8.74 19.08 13.72
C THR A 12 -8.08 18.49 12.48
N ARG A 13 -6.74 18.47 12.47
CA ARG A 13 -5.94 17.84 11.41
C ARG A 13 -5.22 16.62 11.98
N LEU A 14 -5.02 15.60 11.14
CA LEU A 14 -4.20 14.44 11.49
C LEU A 14 -2.74 14.87 11.67
N SER A 15 -2.12 14.39 12.75
CA SER A 15 -0.69 14.57 12.97
C SER A 15 0.11 13.71 11.99
N ARG A 16 1.20 14.25 11.43
CA ARG A 16 2.06 13.56 10.45
C ARG A 16 3.28 12.95 11.14
N ASP A 17 3.02 12.00 12.04
CA ASP A 17 4.05 11.41 12.90
C ASP A 17 4.63 10.09 12.37
N LEU A 18 4.06 9.55 11.28
CA LEU A 18 4.52 8.30 10.70
C LEU A 18 5.84 8.49 9.95
N GLY A 19 6.89 7.84 10.43
CA GLY A 19 8.18 7.75 9.79
C GLY A 19 8.27 6.59 8.79
N LEU A 20 9.46 6.40 8.24
CA LEU A 20 9.71 5.39 7.20
C LEU A 20 9.42 3.97 7.69
N LEU A 21 9.81 3.64 8.92
CA LEU A 21 9.63 2.30 9.48
C LEU A 21 8.15 2.01 9.70
N GLU A 22 7.40 2.94 10.31
CA GLU A 22 5.97 2.75 10.56
C GLU A 22 5.21 2.56 9.25
N VAL A 23 5.49 3.40 8.23
CA VAL A 23 4.84 3.30 6.91
C VAL A 23 5.22 2.00 6.19
N THR A 24 6.48 1.58 6.28
CA THR A 24 6.92 0.31 5.67
C THR A 24 6.22 -0.88 6.32
N MET A 25 6.11 -0.89 7.65
CA MET A 25 5.42 -1.95 8.39
C MET A 25 3.92 -2.00 8.09
N ILE A 26 3.27 -0.84 7.89
CA ILE A 26 1.89 -0.79 7.41
C ILE A 26 1.78 -1.50 6.05
N GLY A 27 2.70 -1.22 5.12
CA GLY A 27 2.73 -1.89 3.81
C GLY A 27 2.94 -3.40 3.91
N VAL A 28 3.91 -3.85 4.70
CA VAL A 28 4.19 -5.29 4.91
C VAL A 28 2.98 -5.99 5.54
N GLY A 29 2.37 -5.38 6.56
CA GLY A 29 1.18 -5.91 7.21
C GLY A 29 -0.02 -6.01 6.27
N ALA A 30 -0.16 -5.08 5.33
CA ALA A 30 -1.21 -5.13 4.30
C ALA A 30 -0.97 -6.22 3.24
N MET A 31 0.29 -6.56 2.94
CA MET A 31 0.65 -7.60 1.96
C MET A 31 0.48 -9.03 2.51
N ILE A 32 0.83 -9.26 3.78
CA ILE A 32 0.73 -10.59 4.40
C ILE A 32 -0.72 -10.86 4.82
N GLY A 33 -1.42 -11.68 4.03
CA GLY A 33 -2.81 -12.08 4.30
C GLY A 33 -3.07 -13.56 4.06
N ALA A 34 -4.35 -13.94 3.94
CA ALA A 34 -4.77 -15.31 3.70
C ALA A 34 -4.14 -15.95 2.45
N GLY A 35 -3.72 -15.12 1.48
CA GLY A 35 -3.05 -15.54 0.25
C GLY A 35 -1.90 -16.52 0.48
N ILE A 36 -0.91 -16.15 1.30
CA ILE A 36 0.28 -16.99 1.51
C ILE A 36 -0.05 -18.28 2.27
N PHE A 37 -1.09 -18.29 3.10
CA PHE A 37 -1.46 -19.47 3.90
C PHE A 37 -2.32 -20.46 3.12
N VAL A 38 -3.17 -19.99 2.20
CA VAL A 38 -4.10 -20.83 1.44
C VAL A 38 -3.64 -21.07 0.01
N LEU A 39 -3.34 -20.00 -0.74
CA LEU A 39 -3.05 -20.11 -2.17
C LEU A 39 -1.70 -20.80 -2.42
N THR A 40 -0.74 -20.69 -1.50
CA THR A 40 0.55 -21.39 -1.62
C THR A 40 0.37 -22.90 -1.68
N GLY A 41 -0.57 -23.48 -0.91
CA GLY A 41 -0.85 -24.91 -0.96
C GLY A 41 -1.43 -25.36 -2.31
N ILE A 42 -2.37 -24.58 -2.85
CA ILE A 42 -2.93 -24.80 -4.18
C ILE A 42 -1.84 -24.68 -5.25
N ALA A 43 -1.02 -23.65 -5.17
CA ALA A 43 0.08 -23.41 -6.08
C ALA A 43 1.16 -24.51 -5.99
N ALA A 44 1.44 -25.03 -4.79
CA ALA A 44 2.34 -26.16 -4.60
C ALA A 44 1.79 -27.44 -5.26
N GLY A 45 0.47 -27.67 -5.22
CA GLY A 45 -0.15 -28.79 -5.93
C GLY A 45 -0.04 -28.69 -7.45
N LEU A 46 -0.06 -27.47 -7.99
CA LEU A 46 0.04 -27.22 -9.45
C LEU A 46 1.49 -27.18 -9.95
N ALA A 47 2.37 -26.46 -9.26
CA ALA A 47 3.75 -26.21 -9.68
C ALA A 47 4.76 -27.19 -9.06
N GLY A 48 4.38 -27.89 -7.98
CA GLY A 48 5.29 -28.76 -7.24
C GLY A 48 6.53 -28.00 -6.73
N PRO A 49 7.73 -28.60 -6.81
CA PRO A 49 8.98 -27.95 -6.41
C PRO A 49 9.30 -26.66 -7.18
N ALA A 50 8.76 -26.49 -8.39
CA ALA A 50 8.97 -25.29 -9.20
C ALA A 50 8.26 -24.05 -8.63
N LEU A 51 7.45 -24.19 -7.59
CA LEU A 51 6.80 -23.10 -6.87
C LEU A 51 7.79 -22.01 -6.45
N MET A 52 8.97 -22.39 -5.96
CA MET A 52 10.01 -21.44 -5.55
C MET A 52 10.49 -20.57 -6.71
N LEU A 53 10.62 -21.14 -7.92
CA LEU A 53 10.98 -20.39 -9.13
C LEU A 53 9.86 -19.44 -9.55
N ALA A 54 8.59 -19.88 -9.44
CA ALA A 54 7.45 -19.03 -9.73
C ALA A 54 7.36 -17.83 -8.77
N PHE A 55 7.59 -18.03 -7.47
CA PHE A 55 7.66 -16.94 -6.49
C PHE A 55 8.84 -16.00 -6.75
N ALA A 56 10.01 -16.53 -7.10
CA ALA A 56 11.18 -15.71 -7.43
C ALA A 56 10.90 -14.81 -8.64
N LEU A 57 10.33 -15.38 -9.71
CA LEU A 57 9.94 -14.62 -10.90
C LEU A 57 8.89 -13.55 -10.58
N ASN A 58 7.87 -13.91 -9.79
CA ASN A 58 6.85 -12.97 -9.34
C ASN A 58 7.47 -11.83 -8.51
N GLY A 59 8.46 -12.13 -7.65
CA GLY A 59 9.19 -11.12 -6.88
C GLY A 59 9.88 -10.07 -7.76
N VAL A 60 10.50 -10.51 -8.86
CA VAL A 60 11.11 -9.59 -9.84
C VAL A 60 10.06 -8.68 -10.48
N ILE A 61 8.92 -9.25 -10.92
CA ILE A 61 7.83 -8.48 -11.51
C ILE A 61 7.26 -7.48 -10.50
N CYS A 62 6.99 -7.92 -9.27
CA CYS A 62 6.51 -7.05 -8.20
C CYS A 62 7.49 -5.93 -7.87
N PHE A 63 8.80 -6.17 -7.90
CA PHE A 63 9.81 -5.16 -7.65
C PHE A 63 9.79 -4.04 -8.71
N LEU A 64 9.68 -4.41 -9.99
CA LEU A 64 9.56 -3.43 -11.08
C LEU A 64 8.28 -2.59 -10.93
N THR A 65 7.16 -3.24 -10.59
CA THR A 65 5.90 -2.54 -10.30
C THR A 65 6.03 -1.61 -9.09
N ALA A 66 6.70 -2.06 -8.02
CA ALA A 66 6.91 -1.25 -6.82
C ALA A 66 7.75 0.00 -7.11
N MET A 67 8.76 -0.10 -7.99
CA MET A 67 9.53 1.08 -8.42
C MET A 67 8.66 2.11 -9.16
N ALA A 68 7.80 1.67 -10.09
CA ALA A 68 6.87 2.57 -10.77
C ALA A 68 5.91 3.25 -9.78
N TYR A 69 5.42 2.51 -8.79
CA TYR A 69 4.56 3.05 -7.73
C TYR A 69 5.32 4.00 -6.80
N ALA A 70 6.60 3.76 -6.52
CA ALA A 70 7.44 4.64 -5.73
C ALA A 70 7.68 5.98 -6.45
N GLU A 71 7.93 5.95 -7.76
CA GLU A 71 8.08 7.17 -8.57
C GLU A 71 6.80 8.01 -8.56
N LEU A 72 5.65 7.38 -8.83
CA LEU A 72 4.34 8.04 -8.80
C LEU A 72 4.01 8.56 -7.39
N GLY A 73 4.19 7.76 -6.34
CA GLY A 73 3.92 8.15 -4.96
C GLY A 73 4.80 9.29 -4.47
N SER A 74 6.05 9.37 -4.94
CA SER A 74 6.95 10.50 -4.65
C SER A 74 6.56 11.78 -5.39
N THR A 75 5.94 11.66 -6.57
CA THR A 75 5.50 12.79 -7.40
C THR A 75 4.16 13.36 -6.92
N PHE A 76 3.24 12.49 -6.48
CA PHE A 76 1.89 12.86 -6.02
C PHE A 76 1.71 12.56 -4.52
N PRO A 77 2.17 13.44 -3.60
CA PRO A 77 2.20 13.21 -2.15
C PRO A 77 0.81 13.45 -1.49
N GLU A 78 -0.24 12.98 -2.14
CA GLU A 78 -1.62 13.08 -1.72
C GLU A 78 -2.08 11.76 -1.09
N ALA A 79 -2.96 11.83 -0.09
CA ALA A 79 -3.55 10.62 0.47
C ALA A 79 -4.46 9.96 -0.57
N GLY A 80 -4.06 8.80 -1.10
CA GLY A 80 -4.76 8.11 -2.17
C GLY A 80 -3.99 6.91 -2.70
N GLY A 81 -4.11 6.68 -4.01
CA GLY A 81 -3.46 5.59 -4.72
C GLY A 81 -3.69 5.73 -6.22
N GLY A 82 -3.78 4.61 -6.94
CA GLY A 82 -3.87 4.61 -8.41
C GLY A 82 -4.92 5.55 -9.01
N TYR A 83 -6.08 5.74 -8.37
CA TYR A 83 -7.11 6.66 -8.86
C TYR A 83 -6.65 8.12 -8.93
N ILE A 84 -5.73 8.55 -8.06
CA ILE A 84 -5.17 9.91 -8.09
C ILE A 84 -4.20 10.07 -9.26
N TRP A 85 -3.51 9.01 -9.66
CA TRP A 85 -2.47 9.07 -10.70
C TRP A 85 -3.03 9.03 -12.13
N VAL A 86 -4.25 8.54 -12.33
CA VAL A 86 -4.87 8.32 -13.65
C VAL A 86 -5.82 9.46 -14.04
N LYS A 87 -5.47 10.70 -13.67
CA LYS A 87 -6.25 11.90 -14.01
C LYS A 87 -5.91 12.41 -15.41
#